data_AF-A0A5W3ERP9-F1
#
_entry.id   AF-A0A5W3ERP9-F1
#
_cell.length_a   1.000
_cell.length_b   1.000
_cell.length_c   1.000
_cell.angle_alpha   90.00
_cell.angle_beta   90.00
_cell.angle_gamma   90.00
#
_symmetry.space_group_name_H-M   'P 1'
#
loop_
_entity.id
_entity.type
_entity.pdbx_description
1 polymer ?
#
loop_
_entity_poly.entity_id
_entity_poly.type
_entity_poly.pdbx_seq_one_letter_code
_entity_poly.pdbx_strand_id
1 'polypeptide(L)'
;MNPISVDRTFGFYSVSIASSLAFEGLLHTGEYADWKGELPIHSYQEIYLNLRTLFRNAFYAFEENRERLTPDVMLTSIEEDINNLTATARAVAPSVLCVPYLCSYRSANKVFPEASFKNIAGGQDKMTPNQLHYNALEHDTLKMYGEKHENDFRQFDVFPEGSRDTLLLTHMPADLLARKDFPKLGLLESHTGKVKTQLEWYTKLNGKPQHIPFNKAFLTLFGDGIMFSPLDRKTRGVVLKTAEKYSWKQDTTMDRIYNCLKLVNEPFVIELLRRLMK
;
A
#
# COMPACT_ATOMS: atom_id res chain seq x y z
N MET A 1 36.96 0.65 0.29
CA MET A 1 35.53 0.32 0.37
C MET A 1 34.79 1.45 -0.32
N ASN A 2 34.02 1.15 -1.38
CA ASN A 2 33.13 2.15 -1.95
C ASN A 2 32.09 2.54 -0.88
N PRO A 3 31.75 3.83 -0.73
CA PRO A 3 30.72 4.22 0.20
C PRO A 3 29.39 3.56 -0.23
N ILE A 4 28.69 2.94 0.72
CA ILE A 4 27.44 2.19 0.47
C ILE A 4 26.40 3.04 -0.30
N SER A 5 26.49 4.37 -0.23
CA SER A 5 25.62 5.31 -0.95
C SER A 5 25.72 5.28 -2.48
N VAL A 6 26.79 4.74 -3.09
CA VAL A 6 26.95 4.72 -4.56
C VAL A 6 26.25 3.55 -5.26
N ASP A 7 25.78 2.55 -4.50
CA ASP A 7 25.16 1.33 -5.04
C ASP A 7 23.63 1.44 -5.18
N ARG A 8 23.05 2.61 -4.89
CA ARG A 8 21.61 2.86 -4.97
C ARG A 8 21.19 3.14 -6.41
N THR A 9 20.30 2.33 -6.96
CA THR A 9 19.70 2.58 -8.28
C THR A 9 18.64 3.68 -8.21
N PHE A 10 18.88 4.77 -8.93
CA PHE A 10 17.95 5.89 -9.08
C PHE A 10 17.14 5.77 -10.38
N GLY A 11 15.95 6.39 -10.40
CA GLY A 11 15.17 6.53 -11.64
C GLY A 11 15.40 7.88 -12.33
N PHE A 12 14.44 8.30 -13.15
CA PHE A 12 14.48 9.61 -13.84
C PHE A 12 14.57 10.79 -12.87
N TYR A 13 13.80 10.75 -11.79
CA TYR A 13 13.97 11.61 -10.63
C TYR A 13 15.03 10.98 -9.73
N SER A 14 15.94 11.80 -9.18
CA SER A 14 17.05 11.37 -8.30
C SER A 14 16.56 10.86 -6.93
N VAL A 15 15.70 9.85 -6.97
CA VAL A 15 15.08 9.12 -5.87
C VAL A 15 15.14 7.63 -6.22
N SER A 16 14.87 6.76 -5.25
CA SER A 16 14.85 5.31 -5.52
C SER A 16 14.02 4.97 -6.74
N ILE A 17 14.52 4.08 -7.59
CA ILE A 17 13.90 3.75 -8.89
C ILE A 17 12.38 3.50 -8.81
N ALA A 18 11.90 2.76 -7.81
CA ALA A 18 10.47 2.52 -7.62
C ALA A 18 9.69 3.77 -7.15
N SER A 19 10.30 4.69 -6.41
CA SER A 19 9.65 5.99 -6.09
C SER A 19 9.63 6.89 -7.33
N SER A 20 10.69 6.85 -8.14
CA SER A 20 10.80 7.62 -9.38
C SER A 20 9.75 7.19 -10.40
N LEU A 21 9.64 5.89 -10.68
CA LEU A 21 8.63 5.35 -11.61
C LEU A 21 7.20 5.75 -11.22
N ALA A 22 6.92 5.83 -9.91
CA ALA A 22 5.65 6.33 -9.40
C ALA A 22 5.37 7.76 -9.92
N PHE A 23 6.34 8.65 -9.76
CA PHE A 23 6.21 10.05 -10.15
C PHE A 23 6.34 10.25 -11.66
N GLU A 24 7.12 9.42 -12.34
CA GLU A 24 7.22 9.40 -13.80
C GLU A 24 5.85 9.15 -14.44
N GLY A 25 5.09 8.15 -13.95
CA GLY A 25 3.75 7.90 -14.48
C GLY A 25 2.72 8.92 -13.99
N LEU A 26 2.90 9.48 -12.79
CA LEU A 26 2.05 10.58 -12.29
C LEU A 26 2.19 11.85 -13.13
N LEU A 27 3.36 12.05 -13.77
CA LEU A 27 3.73 13.28 -14.49
C LEU A 27 3.92 13.09 -16.00
N HIS A 28 3.72 11.87 -16.51
CA HIS A 28 3.98 11.49 -17.91
C HIS A 28 5.39 11.91 -18.36
N THR A 29 6.40 11.53 -17.58
CA THR A 29 7.82 11.78 -17.86
C THR A 29 8.61 10.49 -17.82
N GLY A 30 9.91 10.53 -18.17
CA GLY A 30 10.81 9.37 -18.06
C GLY A 30 10.30 8.17 -18.84
N GLU A 31 10.16 7.01 -18.17
CA GLU A 31 9.64 5.77 -18.77
C GLU A 31 8.23 5.93 -19.37
N TYR A 32 7.46 6.90 -18.89
CA TYR A 32 6.05 7.12 -19.28
C TYR A 32 5.84 8.42 -20.06
N ALA A 33 6.88 8.94 -20.73
CA ALA A 33 6.79 10.18 -21.51
C ALA A 33 5.84 10.09 -22.73
N ASP A 34 5.50 8.88 -23.16
CA ASP A 34 4.57 8.62 -24.26
C ASP A 34 3.09 8.67 -23.82
N TRP A 35 2.81 8.57 -22.51
CA TRP A 35 1.45 8.63 -21.98
C TRP A 35 0.78 9.96 -22.35
N LYS A 36 -0.49 9.87 -22.73
CA LYS A 36 -1.29 10.99 -23.23
C LYS A 36 -2.40 11.33 -22.23
N GLY A 37 -2.87 12.57 -22.28
CA GLY A 37 -3.95 13.07 -21.44
C GLY A 37 -3.45 14.00 -20.33
N GLU A 38 -4.37 14.42 -19.47
CA GLU A 38 -4.08 15.28 -18.33
C GLU A 38 -3.23 14.55 -17.29
N LEU A 39 -2.30 15.29 -16.66
CA LEU A 39 -1.47 14.73 -15.60
C LEU A 39 -2.34 14.41 -14.38
N PRO A 40 -2.33 13.15 -13.88
CA PRO A 40 -3.18 12.79 -12.75
C PRO A 40 -2.91 13.62 -11.48
N ILE A 41 -1.71 14.19 -11.30
CA ILE A 41 -1.38 15.03 -10.14
C ILE A 41 -2.33 16.23 -9.97
N HIS A 42 -2.83 16.80 -11.05
CA HIS A 42 -3.73 17.97 -11.00
C HIS A 42 -5.13 17.64 -10.45
N SER A 43 -5.46 16.35 -10.36
CA SER A 43 -6.73 15.85 -9.83
C SER A 43 -6.74 15.64 -8.31
N TYR A 44 -5.66 16.02 -7.62
CA TYR A 44 -5.47 15.80 -6.18
C TYR A 44 -4.83 17.03 -5.53
N GLN A 45 -4.95 17.12 -4.22
CA GLN A 45 -4.42 18.21 -3.39
C GLN A 45 -3.31 17.74 -2.44
N GLU A 46 -3.31 16.45 -2.08
CA GLU A 46 -2.28 15.85 -1.24
C GLU A 46 -1.75 14.55 -1.87
N ILE A 47 -0.45 14.30 -1.69
CA ILE A 47 0.20 13.02 -1.97
C ILE A 47 0.78 12.51 -0.66
N TYR A 48 0.16 11.47 -0.12
CA TYR A 48 0.61 10.83 1.11
C TYR A 48 1.72 9.84 0.78
N LEU A 49 2.88 10.08 1.36
CA LEU A 49 4.09 9.29 1.16
C LEU A 49 4.24 8.33 2.34
N ASN A 50 3.86 7.07 2.14
CA ASN A 50 3.94 6.08 3.21
C ASN A 50 5.41 5.74 3.51
N LEU A 51 5.87 5.99 4.74
CA LEU A 51 7.28 5.81 5.11
C LEU A 51 7.77 4.36 4.98
N ARG A 52 6.91 3.36 5.25
CA ARG A 52 7.25 1.94 4.99
C ARG A 52 7.43 1.66 3.49
N THR A 53 6.68 2.35 2.66
CA THR A 53 6.77 2.23 1.19
C THR A 53 8.04 2.88 0.65
N LEU A 54 8.39 4.06 1.16
CA LEU A 54 9.66 4.69 0.82
C LEU A 54 10.84 3.85 1.31
N PHE A 55 10.78 3.32 2.54
CA PHE A 55 11.77 2.36 3.04
C PHE A 55 11.92 1.16 2.11
N ARG A 56 10.82 0.50 1.76
CA ARG A 56 10.81 -0.65 0.84
C ARG A 56 11.43 -0.29 -0.51
N ASN A 57 11.07 0.86 -1.08
CA ASN A 57 11.60 1.35 -2.35
C ASN A 57 13.11 1.63 -2.26
N ALA A 58 13.56 2.26 -1.17
CA ALA A 58 14.96 2.48 -0.87
C ALA A 58 15.71 1.16 -0.76
N PHE A 59 15.22 0.23 0.05
CA PHE A 59 15.89 -1.04 0.33
C PHE A 59 16.10 -1.86 -0.94
N TYR A 60 15.09 -1.95 -1.80
CA TYR A 60 15.22 -2.69 -3.05
C TYR A 60 16.00 -1.96 -4.14
N ALA A 61 16.17 -0.63 -4.04
CA ALA A 61 17.01 0.13 -4.96
C ALA A 61 18.51 -0.16 -4.77
N PHE A 62 18.93 -0.60 -3.58
CA PHE A 62 20.26 -1.21 -3.42
C PHE A 62 20.15 -2.66 -3.89
N GLU A 63 20.65 -2.99 -5.08
CA GLU A 63 20.56 -4.36 -5.60
C GLU A 63 21.61 -5.29 -4.98
N GLU A 64 22.80 -4.74 -4.78
CA GLU A 64 23.95 -5.40 -4.16
C GLU A 64 24.14 -4.92 -2.71
N ASN A 65 24.84 -5.71 -1.89
CA ASN A 65 25.26 -5.34 -0.54
C ASN A 65 24.12 -4.95 0.45
N ARG A 66 22.88 -5.40 0.23
CA ARG A 66 21.72 -5.10 1.09
C ARG A 66 21.94 -5.50 2.55
N GLU A 67 22.72 -6.56 2.78
CA GLU A 67 23.11 -7.05 4.10
C GLU A 67 23.99 -6.07 4.88
N ARG A 68 24.57 -5.07 4.21
CA ARG A 68 25.42 -4.03 4.81
C ARG A 68 24.69 -2.72 5.07
N LEU A 69 23.42 -2.61 4.64
CA LEU A 69 22.63 -1.41 4.86
C LEU A 69 22.43 -1.17 6.35
N THR A 70 22.62 0.09 6.76
CA THR A 70 22.41 0.55 8.12
C THR A 70 21.20 1.47 8.20
N PRO A 71 20.59 1.64 9.39
CA PRO A 71 19.49 2.57 9.59
C PRO A 71 19.82 4.01 9.14
N ASP A 72 21.04 4.51 9.36
CA ASP A 72 21.46 5.85 8.92
C ASP A 72 21.46 6.02 7.39
N VAL A 73 21.94 5.01 6.66
CA VAL A 73 21.94 5.02 5.18
C VAL A 73 20.50 5.02 4.67
N MET A 74 19.64 4.20 5.27
CA MET A 74 18.23 4.12 4.92
C MET A 74 17.46 5.40 5.26
N LEU A 75 17.73 5.99 6.42
CA LEU A 75 17.14 7.26 6.85
C LEU A 75 17.49 8.38 5.86
N THR A 76 18.78 8.53 5.55
CA THR A 76 19.26 9.52 4.56
C THR A 76 18.58 9.30 3.21
N SER A 77 18.48 8.04 2.77
CA SER A 77 17.86 7.68 1.50
C SER A 77 16.37 8.06 1.42
N ILE A 78 15.62 7.87 2.51
CA ILE A 78 14.20 8.22 2.61
C ILE A 78 14.01 9.74 2.67
N GLU A 79 14.86 10.46 3.41
CA GLU A 79 14.83 11.92 3.49
C GLU A 79 15.09 12.57 2.13
N GLU A 80 16.10 12.09 1.41
CA GLU A 80 16.38 12.51 0.03
C GLU A 80 15.19 12.25 -0.90
N ASP A 81 14.58 11.06 -0.81
CA ASP A 81 13.38 10.73 -1.58
C ASP A 81 12.24 11.70 -1.28
N ILE A 82 11.92 11.95 -0.01
CA ILE A 82 10.85 12.88 0.38
C ILE A 82 11.13 14.28 -0.17
N ASN A 83 12.35 14.78 -0.01
CA ASN A 83 12.74 16.12 -0.45
C ASN A 83 12.62 16.26 -1.98
N ASN A 84 13.16 15.30 -2.72
CA ASN A 84 13.14 15.33 -4.19
C ASN A 84 11.72 15.12 -4.74
N LEU A 85 10.94 14.18 -4.19
CA LEU A 85 9.53 14.00 -4.57
C LEU A 85 8.70 15.26 -4.29
N THR A 86 8.93 15.91 -3.16
CA THR A 86 8.24 17.17 -2.79
C THR A 86 8.63 18.30 -3.74
N ALA A 87 9.91 18.44 -4.07
CA ALA A 87 10.39 19.43 -5.03
C ALA A 87 9.79 19.19 -6.42
N THR A 88 9.78 17.95 -6.89
CA THR A 88 9.19 17.54 -8.17
C THR A 88 7.69 17.83 -8.22
N ALA A 89 6.92 17.42 -7.20
CA ALA A 89 5.49 17.73 -7.13
C ALA A 89 5.23 19.24 -7.15
N ARG A 90 5.99 20.01 -6.37
CA ARG A 90 5.85 21.48 -6.30
C ARG A 90 6.18 22.17 -7.62
N ALA A 91 7.15 21.66 -8.38
CA ALA A 91 7.53 22.23 -9.67
C ALA A 91 6.42 22.11 -10.72
N VAL A 92 5.64 21.01 -10.69
CA VAL A 92 4.56 20.76 -11.67
C VAL A 92 3.20 21.24 -11.15
N ALA A 93 2.92 21.03 -9.87
CA ALA A 93 1.64 21.36 -9.24
C ALA A 93 1.89 22.02 -7.86
N PRO A 94 2.17 23.35 -7.82
CA PRO A 94 2.57 24.05 -6.59
C PRO A 94 1.58 23.97 -5.42
N SER A 95 0.29 23.74 -5.71
CA SER A 95 -0.76 23.59 -4.70
C SER A 95 -0.84 22.20 -4.07
N VAL A 96 -0.14 21.21 -4.63
CA VAL A 96 -0.15 19.82 -4.14
C VAL A 96 0.87 19.67 -3.02
N LEU A 97 0.42 19.12 -1.89
CA LEU A 97 1.27 18.89 -0.72
C LEU A 97 1.70 17.42 -0.66
N CYS A 98 3.01 17.18 -0.62
CA CYS A 98 3.54 15.88 -0.24
C CYS A 98 3.56 15.77 1.30
N VAL A 99 2.94 14.72 1.83
CA VAL A 99 2.77 14.53 3.28
C VAL A 99 3.31 13.14 3.66
N PRO A 100 4.49 13.07 4.30
CA PRO A 100 4.98 11.82 4.86
C PRO A 100 4.01 11.29 5.93
N TYR A 101 3.77 9.98 5.94
CA TYR A 101 2.93 9.36 6.97
C TYR A 101 3.35 7.93 7.32
N LEU A 102 2.91 7.49 8.50
CA LEU A 102 3.13 6.14 9.00
C LEU A 102 1.89 5.62 9.74
N CYS A 103 1.47 4.40 9.39
CA CYS A 103 0.54 3.60 10.18
C CYS A 103 1.34 2.62 11.07
N SER A 104 1.05 2.61 12.37
CA SER A 104 1.73 1.73 13.33
C SER A 104 1.18 0.29 13.36
N TYR A 105 -0.08 0.11 12.96
CA TYR A 105 -0.86 -1.13 12.97
C TYR A 105 -0.90 -1.85 14.32
N ARG A 106 -0.70 -1.12 15.43
CA ARG A 106 -0.69 -1.67 16.79
C ARG A 106 -2.03 -2.29 17.16
N SER A 107 -3.14 -1.69 16.73
CA SER A 107 -4.48 -2.25 16.97
C SER A 107 -5.01 -3.08 15.80
N ALA A 108 -4.19 -3.50 14.84
CA ALA A 108 -4.66 -4.27 13.68
C ALA A 108 -5.42 -5.54 14.09
N ASN A 109 -4.94 -6.28 15.11
CA ASN A 109 -5.66 -7.45 15.64
C ASN A 109 -7.05 -7.12 16.21
N LYS A 110 -7.23 -5.91 16.75
CA LYS A 110 -8.54 -5.45 17.26
C LYS A 110 -9.45 -5.01 16.11
N VAL A 111 -8.87 -4.36 15.10
CA VAL A 111 -9.61 -3.91 13.91
C VAL A 111 -9.99 -5.10 13.03
N PHE A 112 -9.18 -6.14 12.94
CA PHE A 112 -9.45 -7.34 12.15
C PHE A 112 -9.38 -8.60 13.02
N PRO A 113 -10.37 -8.82 13.91
CA PRO A 113 -10.32 -9.93 14.88
C PRO A 113 -10.33 -11.32 14.25
N GLU A 114 -10.88 -11.43 13.03
CA GLU A 114 -11.00 -12.67 12.26
C GLU A 114 -9.86 -12.84 11.24
N ALA A 115 -8.92 -11.89 11.17
CA ALA A 115 -7.82 -11.97 10.22
C ALA A 115 -6.77 -12.97 10.66
N SER A 116 -6.33 -13.77 9.69
CA SER A 116 -5.03 -14.43 9.78
C SER A 116 -3.99 -13.46 9.26
N PHE A 117 -3.25 -12.82 10.16
CA PHE A 117 -2.12 -12.00 9.74
C PHE A 117 -1.01 -12.88 9.20
N LYS A 118 -0.31 -12.39 8.17
CA LYS A 118 1.03 -12.87 7.85
C LYS A 118 1.91 -12.47 9.01
N ASN A 119 1.84 -13.26 10.07
CA ASN A 119 2.96 -13.35 10.97
C ASN A 119 4.14 -13.67 10.06
N ILE A 120 5.24 -13.00 10.30
CA ILE A 120 6.51 -13.65 10.58
C ILE A 120 6.24 -15.13 10.93
N ALA A 121 6.18 -16.02 9.94
CA ALA A 121 5.27 -17.15 10.01
C ALA A 121 5.75 -18.21 11.01
N GLY A 122 5.46 -18.04 12.30
CA GLY A 122 5.84 -18.92 13.40
C GLY A 122 6.75 -18.35 14.49
N GLY A 123 6.88 -17.02 14.61
CA GLY A 123 7.83 -16.37 15.52
C GLY A 123 9.13 -16.00 14.80
N GLN A 124 10.00 -15.20 15.44
CA GLN A 124 11.32 -14.86 14.89
C GLN A 124 12.09 -16.09 14.40
N ASP A 125 11.90 -17.23 15.06
CA ASP A 125 12.55 -18.52 14.79
C ASP A 125 12.24 -19.13 13.41
N LYS A 126 11.19 -18.67 12.72
CA LYS A 126 10.83 -19.16 11.37
C LYS A 126 11.09 -18.16 10.26
N MET A 127 11.66 -16.99 10.59
CA MET A 127 12.11 -16.06 9.56
C MET A 127 13.36 -16.53 8.87
N THR A 128 13.47 -16.22 7.59
CA THR A 128 14.78 -16.25 6.94
C THR A 128 15.66 -15.12 7.50
N PRO A 129 17.00 -15.28 7.50
CA PRO A 129 17.91 -14.20 7.92
C PRO A 129 17.65 -12.87 7.21
N ASN A 130 17.29 -12.91 5.92
CA ASN A 130 16.97 -11.72 5.14
C ASN A 130 15.69 -11.02 5.62
N GLN A 131 14.69 -11.76 6.06
CA GLN A 131 13.47 -11.19 6.63
C GLN A 131 13.73 -10.55 8.01
N LEU A 132 14.58 -11.17 8.83
CA LEU A 132 15.01 -10.59 10.12
C LEU A 132 15.74 -9.27 9.90
N HIS A 133 16.72 -9.27 8.99
CA HIS A 133 17.48 -8.08 8.62
C HIS A 133 16.57 -6.97 8.11
N TYR A 134 15.70 -7.26 7.13
CA TYR A 134 14.76 -6.29 6.59
C TYR A 134 13.87 -5.66 7.68
N ASN A 135 13.29 -6.50 8.55
CA ASN A 135 12.36 -6.02 9.59
C ASN A 135 13.07 -5.20 10.67
N ALA A 136 14.26 -5.62 11.10
CA ALA A 136 15.07 -4.87 12.06
C ALA A 136 15.49 -3.52 11.48
N LEU A 137 16.00 -3.53 10.25
CA LEU A 137 16.41 -2.33 9.54
C LEU A 137 15.24 -1.36 9.32
N GLU A 138 14.06 -1.86 8.93
CA GLU A 138 12.84 -1.05 8.80
C GLU A 138 12.45 -0.43 10.14
N HIS A 139 12.40 -1.24 11.20
CA HIS A 139 12.02 -0.78 12.53
C HIS A 139 12.94 0.33 13.04
N ASP A 140 14.25 0.10 12.99
CA ASP A 140 15.24 1.05 13.49
C ASP A 140 15.25 2.33 12.65
N THR A 141 15.16 2.22 11.32
CA THR A 141 15.09 3.39 10.43
C THR A 141 13.86 4.24 10.71
N LEU A 142 12.67 3.64 10.83
CA LEU A 142 11.43 4.37 11.07
C LEU A 142 11.36 4.95 12.48
N LYS A 143 11.96 4.29 13.46
CA LYS A 143 12.14 4.83 14.80
C LYS A 143 13.03 6.08 14.77
N MET A 144 14.20 6.00 14.13
CA MET A 144 15.11 7.15 13.98
C MET A 144 14.45 8.29 13.21
N TYR A 145 13.68 8.00 12.15
CA TYR A 145 12.91 9.01 11.44
C TYR A 145 11.91 9.70 12.38
N GLY A 146 11.15 8.94 13.17
CA GLY A 146 10.19 9.48 14.12
C GLY A 146 10.82 10.34 15.21
N GLU A 147 12.00 9.97 15.71
CA GLU A 147 12.76 10.75 16.70
C GLU A 147 13.33 12.05 16.11
N LYS A 148 13.78 12.01 14.86
CA LYS A 148 14.35 13.18 14.17
C LYS A 148 13.29 14.17 13.66
N HIS A 149 12.12 13.68 13.28
CA HIS A 149 11.07 14.43 12.58
C HIS A 149 9.73 14.43 13.35
N GLU A 150 9.75 14.47 14.69
CA GLU A 150 8.58 14.22 15.56
C GLU A 150 7.28 14.92 15.11
N ASN A 151 7.38 16.12 14.52
CA ASN A 151 6.24 16.94 14.09
C ASN A 151 6.07 17.09 12.56
N ASP A 152 6.93 16.48 11.74
CA ASP A 152 6.98 16.73 10.30
C ASP A 152 6.33 15.63 9.45
N PHE A 153 5.66 14.66 10.09
CA PHE A 153 4.91 13.60 9.42
C PHE A 153 3.64 13.22 10.18
N ARG A 154 2.68 12.61 9.48
CA ARG A 154 1.44 12.14 10.10
C ARG A 154 1.58 10.72 10.65
N GLN A 155 1.10 10.51 11.87
CA GLN A 155 1.08 9.20 12.50
C GLN A 155 -0.36 8.72 12.71
N PHE A 156 -0.59 7.46 12.37
CA PHE A 156 -1.88 6.80 12.53
C PHE A 156 -1.69 5.41 13.16
N ASP A 157 -2.77 4.85 13.72
CA ASP A 157 -2.74 3.44 14.12
C ASP A 157 -2.93 2.53 12.90
N VAL A 158 -4.16 2.32 12.43
CA VAL A 158 -4.47 1.34 11.38
C VAL A 158 -4.81 1.98 10.04
N PHE A 159 -5.59 3.07 10.05
CA PHE A 159 -6.05 3.73 8.83
C PHE A 159 -5.54 5.17 8.79
N PRO A 160 -5.00 5.64 7.65
CA PRO A 160 -4.72 7.05 7.48
C PRO A 160 -6.01 7.87 7.40
N GLU A 161 -5.95 9.14 7.79
CA GLU A 161 -7.08 10.07 7.71
C GLU A 161 -6.67 11.36 6.99
N GLY A 162 -7.59 11.95 6.23
CA GLY A 162 -7.32 13.21 5.53
C GLY A 162 -8.57 13.83 4.91
N SER A 163 -8.64 15.17 4.91
CA SER A 163 -9.84 15.92 4.51
C SER A 163 -9.80 16.45 3.07
N ARG A 164 -8.82 16.02 2.26
CA ARG A 164 -8.57 16.53 0.92
C ARG A 164 -8.52 15.41 -0.11
N ASP A 165 -8.64 15.76 -1.38
CA ASP A 165 -8.45 14.82 -2.48
C ASP A 165 -7.00 14.31 -2.46
N THR A 166 -6.81 13.03 -2.17
CA THR A 166 -5.50 12.49 -1.80
C THR A 166 -5.07 11.29 -2.68
N LEU A 167 -3.80 11.26 -3.06
CA LEU A 167 -3.11 10.07 -3.57
C LEU A 167 -2.32 9.42 -2.44
N LEU A 168 -2.47 8.11 -2.23
CA LEU A 168 -1.57 7.33 -1.37
C LEU A 168 -0.48 6.67 -2.23
N LEU A 169 0.78 7.00 -2.01
CA LEU A 169 1.91 6.17 -2.43
C LEU A 169 2.15 5.13 -1.34
N THR A 170 1.45 4.00 -1.44
CA THR A 170 1.52 2.95 -0.42
C THR A 170 1.57 1.55 -1.02
N HIS A 171 2.40 0.70 -0.43
CA HIS A 171 2.37 -0.74 -0.67
C HIS A 171 1.48 -1.49 0.32
N MET A 172 0.89 -0.80 1.31
CA MET A 172 0.05 -1.37 2.36
C MET A 172 -1.43 -1.33 1.94
N PRO A 173 -2.05 -2.46 1.55
CA PRO A 173 -3.45 -2.45 1.09
C PRO A 173 -4.45 -2.06 2.18
N ALA A 174 -4.11 -2.28 3.45
CA ALA A 174 -4.91 -1.86 4.59
C ALA A 174 -5.23 -0.35 4.57
N ASP A 175 -4.28 0.48 4.11
CA ASP A 175 -4.44 1.94 4.07
C ASP A 175 -5.60 2.35 3.15
N LEU A 176 -5.87 1.58 2.09
CA LEU A 176 -6.92 1.88 1.12
C LEU A 176 -8.33 1.70 1.69
N LEU A 177 -8.46 0.99 2.82
CA LEU A 177 -9.73 0.85 3.52
C LEU A 177 -10.21 2.18 4.14
N ALA A 178 -9.31 3.16 4.28
CA ALA A 178 -9.63 4.51 4.71
C ALA A 178 -10.40 5.34 3.67
N ARG A 179 -10.79 4.77 2.51
CA ARG A 179 -11.49 5.50 1.44
C ARG A 179 -12.64 6.37 1.93
N LYS A 180 -13.37 5.96 2.98
CA LYS A 180 -14.51 6.72 3.52
C LYS A 180 -14.09 7.99 4.26
N ASP A 181 -12.85 8.06 4.73
CA ASP A 181 -12.31 9.17 5.51
C ASP A 181 -11.74 10.28 4.62
N PHE A 182 -11.68 10.07 3.30
CA PHE A 182 -11.23 11.04 2.31
C PHE A 182 -12.37 11.39 1.33
N PRO A 183 -12.49 12.65 0.85
CA PRO A 183 -13.42 12.99 -0.22
C PRO A 183 -13.15 12.16 -1.50
N LYS A 184 -11.87 12.12 -1.90
CA LYS A 184 -11.34 11.31 -2.99
C LYS A 184 -10.03 10.66 -2.56
N LEU A 185 -9.90 9.36 -2.83
CA LEU A 185 -8.69 8.61 -2.55
C LEU A 185 -8.28 7.82 -3.79
N GLY A 186 -7.04 8.03 -4.24
CA GLY A 186 -6.40 7.23 -5.27
C GLY A 186 -5.16 6.53 -4.73
N LEU A 187 -4.78 5.43 -5.35
CA LEU A 187 -3.52 4.74 -5.08
C LEU A 187 -2.52 5.09 -6.19
N LEU A 188 -1.34 5.59 -5.82
CA LEU A 188 -0.20 5.70 -6.75
C LEU A 188 0.68 4.45 -6.62
N GLU A 189 0.81 3.68 -7.70
CA GLU A 189 1.65 2.47 -7.69
C GLU A 189 3.12 2.79 -7.97
N SER A 190 4.01 2.38 -7.05
CA SER A 190 5.45 2.67 -7.16
C SER A 190 6.08 2.16 -8.47
N HIS A 191 5.82 0.93 -8.88
CA HIS A 191 6.54 0.33 -10.03
C HIS A 191 5.94 0.61 -11.40
N THR A 192 4.70 1.09 -11.46
CA THR A 192 3.98 1.24 -12.74
C THR A 192 3.59 2.67 -13.03
N GLY A 193 3.76 3.59 -12.06
CA GLY A 193 3.32 4.97 -12.19
C GLY A 193 1.80 5.15 -12.26
N LYS A 194 1.03 4.06 -12.26
CA LYS A 194 -0.41 4.10 -12.48
C LYS A 194 -1.15 4.60 -11.24
N VAL A 195 -2.04 5.56 -11.44
CA VAL A 195 -3.05 5.94 -10.46
C VAL A 195 -4.24 5.00 -10.56
N LYS A 196 -4.51 4.25 -9.49
CA LYS A 196 -5.62 3.31 -9.38
C LYS A 196 -6.74 3.86 -8.50
N THR A 197 -7.95 3.79 -9.01
CA THR A 197 -9.16 4.10 -8.24
C THR A 197 -9.65 2.89 -7.45
N GLN A 198 -10.66 3.08 -6.59
CA GLN A 198 -11.25 2.02 -5.78
C GLN A 198 -11.65 0.78 -6.59
N LEU A 199 -12.12 0.97 -7.83
CA LEU A 199 -12.53 -0.12 -8.71
C LEU A 199 -11.35 -0.99 -9.18
N GLU A 200 -10.12 -0.55 -9.02
CA GLU A 200 -8.91 -1.27 -9.44
C GLU A 200 -8.13 -1.84 -8.24
N TRP A 201 -8.53 -1.53 -7.00
CA TRP A 201 -7.82 -1.96 -5.80
C TRP A 201 -7.93 -3.46 -5.52
N TYR A 202 -8.88 -4.17 -6.15
CA TYR A 202 -8.92 -5.64 -6.12
C TYR A 202 -7.62 -6.28 -6.59
N THR A 203 -6.81 -5.57 -7.38
CA THR A 203 -5.48 -6.02 -7.82
C THR A 203 -4.48 -6.17 -6.67
N LYS A 204 -4.80 -5.67 -5.46
CA LYS A 204 -4.02 -5.86 -4.23
C LYS A 204 -4.39 -7.13 -3.46
N LEU A 205 -5.55 -7.73 -3.75
CA LEU A 205 -5.97 -8.99 -3.16
C LEU A 205 -5.23 -10.16 -3.82
N ASN A 206 -4.95 -11.22 -3.05
CA ASN A 206 -4.33 -12.42 -3.62
C ASN A 206 -5.22 -13.05 -4.69
N GLY A 207 -4.59 -13.45 -5.81
CA GLY A 207 -5.30 -13.97 -6.98
C GLY A 207 -5.98 -12.90 -7.84
N LYS A 208 -5.92 -11.62 -7.46
CA LYS A 208 -6.45 -10.47 -8.22
C LYS A 208 -7.87 -10.69 -8.77
N PRO A 209 -8.86 -11.04 -7.92
CA PRO A 209 -10.19 -11.44 -8.35
C PRO A 209 -10.99 -10.26 -8.95
N GLN A 210 -11.14 -10.23 -10.28
CA GLN A 210 -11.76 -9.13 -11.04
C GLN A 210 -13.27 -8.91 -10.75
N HIS A 211 -13.94 -9.84 -10.07
CA HIS A 211 -15.36 -9.73 -9.72
C HIS A 211 -15.61 -9.48 -8.23
N ILE A 212 -14.56 -9.21 -7.45
CA ILE A 212 -14.67 -9.01 -6.00
C ILE A 212 -14.30 -7.57 -5.65
N PRO A 213 -15.21 -6.80 -5.03
CA PRO A 213 -14.92 -5.43 -4.63
C PRO A 213 -13.85 -5.39 -3.54
N PHE A 214 -13.08 -4.31 -3.48
CA PHE A 214 -12.10 -4.10 -2.41
C PHE A 214 -12.78 -3.51 -1.17
N ASN A 215 -12.81 -4.27 -0.07
CA ASN A 215 -13.29 -3.83 1.24
C ASN A 215 -12.66 -4.64 2.37
N LYS A 216 -12.99 -4.30 3.62
CA LYS A 216 -12.45 -4.93 4.83
C LYS A 216 -12.61 -6.45 4.80
N ALA A 217 -13.82 -6.94 4.51
CA ALA A 217 -14.09 -8.37 4.48
C ALA A 217 -13.31 -9.11 3.40
N PHE A 218 -13.19 -8.54 2.20
CA PHE A 218 -12.48 -9.20 1.12
C PHE A 218 -10.96 -9.09 1.24
N LEU A 219 -10.43 -8.02 1.84
CA LEU A 219 -9.03 -7.97 2.23
C LEU A 219 -8.70 -9.07 3.24
N THR A 220 -9.54 -9.26 4.25
CA THR A 220 -9.35 -10.34 5.23
C THR A 220 -9.55 -11.74 4.62
N LEU A 221 -10.59 -11.92 3.81
CA LEU A 221 -10.93 -13.22 3.23
C LEU A 221 -9.86 -13.69 2.23
N PHE A 222 -9.49 -12.84 1.27
CA PHE A 222 -8.54 -13.18 0.21
C PHE A 222 -7.09 -12.96 0.62
N GLY A 223 -6.84 -12.14 1.63
CA GLY A 223 -5.49 -11.72 1.99
C GLY A 223 -4.86 -10.85 0.92
N ASP A 224 -3.60 -10.48 1.15
CA ASP A 224 -2.80 -9.67 0.24
C ASP A 224 -1.36 -10.19 0.15
N GLY A 225 -0.50 -9.42 -0.52
CA GLY A 225 0.93 -9.69 -0.62
C GLY A 225 1.70 -9.42 0.67
N ILE A 226 1.15 -8.68 1.64
CA ILE A 226 1.92 -7.97 2.67
C ILE A 226 1.53 -8.40 4.09
N MET A 227 0.30 -8.12 4.51
CA MET A 227 -0.13 -8.22 5.91
C MET A 227 -1.13 -9.36 6.16
N PHE A 228 -1.97 -9.73 5.19
CA PHE A 228 -3.09 -10.64 5.41
C PHE A 228 -2.86 -11.98 4.70
N SER A 229 -2.92 -13.06 5.45
CA SER A 229 -2.97 -14.42 4.90
C SER A 229 -4.40 -14.72 4.43
N PRO A 230 -4.59 -15.40 3.28
CA PRO A 230 -5.92 -15.82 2.85
C PRO A 230 -6.53 -16.77 3.86
N LEU A 231 -7.85 -16.65 4.07
CA LEU A 231 -8.62 -17.66 4.79
C LEU A 231 -8.83 -18.91 3.92
N ASP A 232 -9.62 -19.84 4.44
CA ASP A 232 -9.80 -21.17 3.87
C ASP A 232 -10.19 -21.14 2.38
N ARG A 233 -9.59 -22.05 1.61
CA ARG A 233 -9.75 -22.09 0.14
C ARG A 233 -11.19 -22.40 -0.27
N LYS A 234 -11.94 -23.17 0.53
CA LYS A 234 -13.30 -23.61 0.20
C LYS A 234 -14.26 -22.42 0.21
N THR A 235 -14.24 -21.62 1.28
CA THR A 235 -15.05 -20.40 1.42
C THR A 235 -14.74 -19.38 0.33
N ARG A 236 -13.45 -19.15 0.05
CA ARG A 236 -13.04 -18.30 -1.09
C ARG A 236 -13.59 -18.82 -2.43
N GLY A 237 -13.57 -20.14 -2.64
CA GLY A 237 -14.12 -20.77 -3.83
C GLY A 237 -15.63 -20.55 -3.98
N VAL A 238 -16.39 -20.61 -2.89
CA VAL A 238 -17.83 -20.31 -2.89
C VAL A 238 -18.08 -18.86 -3.29
N VAL A 239 -17.35 -17.91 -2.68
CA VAL A 239 -17.48 -16.48 -3.00
C VAL A 239 -17.16 -16.21 -4.47
N LEU A 240 -16.06 -16.76 -5.00
CA LEU A 240 -15.67 -16.57 -6.40
C LEU A 240 -16.69 -17.15 -7.37
N LYS A 241 -17.17 -18.38 -7.14
CA LYS A 241 -18.20 -19.00 -7.99
C LYS A 241 -19.52 -18.23 -7.95
N THR A 242 -19.89 -17.69 -6.79
CA THR A 242 -21.09 -16.86 -6.63
C THR A 242 -20.92 -15.54 -7.38
N ALA A 243 -19.75 -14.90 -7.25
CA ALA A 243 -19.43 -13.67 -7.96
C ALA A 243 -19.51 -13.83 -9.48
N GLU A 244 -18.97 -14.94 -10.02
CA GLU A 244 -19.05 -15.27 -11.43
C GLU A 244 -20.51 -15.52 -11.87
N LYS A 245 -21.23 -16.40 -11.16
CA LYS A 245 -22.62 -16.76 -11.47
C LYS A 245 -23.56 -15.56 -11.54
N TYR A 246 -23.37 -14.57 -10.66
CA TYR A 246 -24.22 -13.37 -10.59
C TYR A 246 -23.54 -12.12 -11.14
N SER A 247 -22.44 -12.32 -11.89
CA SER A 247 -21.69 -11.28 -12.60
C SER A 247 -21.40 -10.05 -11.74
N TRP A 248 -20.83 -10.29 -10.56
CA TRP A 248 -20.37 -9.23 -9.69
C TRP A 248 -19.30 -8.39 -10.39
N LYS A 249 -19.24 -7.14 -9.97
CA LYS A 249 -18.30 -6.11 -10.40
C LYS A 249 -17.68 -5.46 -9.17
N GLN A 250 -16.71 -4.62 -9.40
CA GLN A 250 -15.93 -3.94 -8.37
C GLN A 250 -16.74 -2.93 -7.54
N ASP A 251 -17.92 -2.55 -8.02
CA ASP A 251 -18.91 -1.70 -7.37
C ASP A 251 -20.09 -2.49 -6.76
N THR A 252 -20.03 -3.83 -6.74
CA THR A 252 -21.10 -4.65 -6.17
C THR A 252 -21.18 -4.45 -4.66
N THR A 253 -22.37 -4.04 -4.17
CA THR A 253 -22.60 -3.75 -2.76
C THR A 253 -22.66 -5.02 -1.90
N MET A 254 -22.35 -4.89 -0.61
CA MET A 254 -22.48 -6.00 0.34
C MET A 254 -23.90 -6.54 0.43
N ASP A 255 -24.93 -5.70 0.29
CA ASP A 255 -26.33 -6.15 0.28
C ASP A 255 -26.64 -7.05 -0.92
N ARG A 256 -26.17 -6.69 -2.12
CA ARG A 256 -26.29 -7.54 -3.31
C ARG A 256 -25.53 -8.86 -3.11
N ILE A 257 -24.32 -8.78 -2.55
CA ILE A 257 -23.49 -9.96 -2.23
C ILE A 257 -24.23 -10.91 -1.28
N TYR A 258 -24.81 -10.40 -0.20
CA TYR A 258 -25.58 -11.21 0.75
C TYR A 258 -26.80 -11.85 0.10
N ASN A 259 -27.52 -11.12 -0.76
CA ASN A 259 -28.65 -11.66 -1.51
C ASN A 259 -28.21 -12.78 -2.46
N CYS A 260 -27.12 -12.60 -3.21
CA CYS A 260 -26.58 -13.64 -4.09
C CYS A 260 -26.18 -14.90 -3.33
N LEU A 261 -25.51 -14.76 -2.18
CA LEU A 261 -25.13 -15.89 -1.32
C LEU A 261 -26.35 -16.60 -0.73
N LYS A 262 -27.43 -15.87 -0.45
CA LYS A 262 -28.70 -16.46 0.00
C LYS A 262 -29.34 -17.32 -1.10
N LEU A 263 -29.27 -16.87 -2.37
CA LEU A 263 -29.80 -17.61 -3.51
C LEU A 263 -29.05 -18.92 -3.80
N VAL A 264 -27.77 -19.02 -3.41
CA VAL A 264 -26.99 -20.27 -3.50
C VAL A 264 -26.98 -21.08 -2.20
N ASN A 265 -27.79 -20.70 -1.22
CA ASN A 265 -27.94 -21.36 0.08
C ASN A 265 -26.61 -21.48 0.86
N GLU A 266 -25.86 -20.38 0.96
CA GLU A 266 -24.59 -20.29 1.68
C GLU A 266 -24.68 -19.39 2.94
N PRO A 267 -25.52 -19.73 3.94
CA PRO A 267 -25.76 -18.89 5.12
C PRO A 267 -24.50 -18.70 5.98
N PHE A 268 -23.63 -19.70 6.05
CA PHE A 268 -22.37 -19.62 6.80
C PHE A 268 -21.40 -18.60 6.21
N VAL A 269 -21.35 -18.48 4.88
CA VAL A 269 -20.51 -17.48 4.20
C VAL A 269 -21.02 -16.07 4.44
N ILE A 270 -22.35 -15.88 4.47
CA ILE A 270 -22.97 -14.59 4.83
C ILE A 270 -22.58 -14.19 6.25
N GLU A 271 -22.70 -15.11 7.20
CA GLU A 271 -22.34 -14.83 8.59
C GLU A 271 -20.86 -14.47 8.73
N LEU A 272 -19.97 -15.24 8.09
CA LEU A 272 -18.53 -14.95 8.08
C LEU A 272 -18.27 -13.54 7.54
N LEU A 273 -18.77 -13.21 6.34
CA LEU A 273 -18.55 -11.89 5.73
C LEU A 273 -19.07 -10.75 6.61
N ARG A 274 -20.17 -10.95 7.36
CA ARG A 274 -20.65 -9.97 8.34
C ARG A 274 -19.67 -9.80 9.50
N ARG A 275 -19.08 -10.88 10.02
CA ARG A 275 -18.03 -10.80 11.05
C ARG A 275 -16.79 -10.08 10.53
N LEU A 276 -16.36 -10.37 9.30
CA LEU A 276 -15.19 -9.73 8.68
C LEU A 276 -15.39 -8.22 8.37
N MET A 277 -16.65 -7.78 8.25
CA MET A 277 -16.98 -6.36 8.01
C MET A 277 -17.03 -5.52 9.28
N LYS A 278 -17.19 -6.13 10.46
CA LYS A 278 -17.13 -5.43 11.76
C LYS A 278 -15.72 -4.94 12.00
#